data_AF-A0A8T5M0U2-F1
#
_entry.id   AF-A0A8T5M0U2-F1
#
_cell.length_a   1.000
_cell.length_b   1.000
_cell.length_c   1.000
_cell.angle_alpha   90.00
_cell.angle_beta   90.00
_cell.angle_gamma   90.00
#
_symmetry.space_group_name_H-M   'P 1'
#
loop_
_entity.id
_entity.type
_entity.pdbx_description
1 polymer ?
#
loop_
_entity_poly.entity_id
_entity_poly.type
_entity_poly.pdbx_seq_one_letter_code
_entity_poly.pdbx_strand_id
1 'polypeptide(L)'
;MRIYNKRALFALGNMNLDILEKIKSALKRFGIPTPKITSSPHQKYVGKDGYGHNGPYYTLSLHKKSELPKLLKKLAQFSRHPNKIKDIKLAIENIVERNQATEKGAIRVEKIFCKYGNRLPKRASSRRPPL
;
A
#
# COMPACT_ATOMS: atom_id res chain seq x y z
N MET A 1 -3.12 -5.83 -5.05
CA MET A 1 -2.25 -4.75 -4.51
C MET A 1 -2.52 -3.51 -5.34
N ARG A 2 -2.82 -2.36 -4.71
CA ARG A 2 -3.18 -1.12 -5.40
C ARG A 2 -2.05 -0.10 -5.25
N ILE A 3 -1.84 0.75 -6.25
CA ILE A 3 -0.92 1.88 -6.15
C ILE A 3 -1.76 3.12 -5.87
N TYR A 4 -1.50 3.83 -4.77
CA TYR A 4 -2.16 5.09 -4.42
C TYR A 4 -1.10 6.12 -4.01
N ASN A 5 -1.12 7.32 -4.60
CA ASN A 5 -0.11 8.37 -4.38
C ASN A 5 1.34 7.88 -4.48
N LYS A 6 1.66 7.10 -5.52
CA LYS A 6 2.98 6.46 -5.73
C LYS A 6 3.42 5.51 -4.60
N ARG A 7 2.50 5.06 -3.76
CA ARG A 7 2.76 4.12 -2.66
C ARG A 7 2.03 2.80 -2.93
N ALA A 8 2.69 1.71 -2.56
CA ALA A 8 2.07 0.40 -2.49
C ALA A 8 1.05 0.37 -1.35
N LEU A 9 -0.16 -0.11 -1.64
CA LEU A 9 -1.23 -0.27 -0.69
C LEU A 9 -1.81 -1.68 -0.82
N PHE A 10 -1.98 -2.36 0.32
CA PHE A 10 -2.87 -3.49 0.40
C PHE A 10 -4.26 -2.98 0.75
N ALA A 11 -5.26 -3.33 -0.05
CA ALA A 11 -6.66 -3.04 0.25
C ALA A 11 -7.50 -4.28 0.02
N LEU A 12 -8.43 -4.52 0.93
CA LEU A 12 -9.46 -5.51 0.84
C LEU A 12 -10.81 -4.80 0.99
N GLY A 13 -11.64 -4.89 -0.03
CA GLY A 13 -12.98 -4.32 0.00
C GLY A 13 -14.05 -5.39 0.05
N ASN A 14 -15.13 -5.14 0.79
CA ASN A 14 -16.26 -6.04 0.92
C ASN A 14 -17.52 -5.23 1.29
N MET A 15 -18.70 -5.71 0.86
CA MET A 15 -19.99 -5.16 1.31
C MET A 15 -20.34 -5.64 2.72
N ASN A 16 -19.82 -6.79 3.15
CA ASN A 16 -20.01 -7.31 4.50
C ASN A 16 -18.97 -6.72 5.47
N LEU A 17 -19.43 -5.82 6.35
CA LEU A 17 -18.59 -5.17 7.36
C LEU A 17 -18.06 -6.15 8.40
N ASP A 18 -18.89 -7.07 8.88
CA ASP A 18 -18.54 -8.03 9.94
C ASP A 18 -17.34 -8.90 9.54
N ILE A 19 -17.29 -9.32 8.27
CA ILE A 19 -16.15 -10.08 7.73
C ILE A 19 -14.88 -9.22 7.79
N LEU A 20 -14.96 -7.95 7.40
CA LEU A 20 -13.80 -7.05 7.45
C LEU A 20 -13.35 -6.77 8.88
N GLU A 21 -14.27 -6.68 9.83
CA GLU A 21 -13.94 -6.52 11.26
C GLU A 21 -13.27 -7.78 11.84
N LYS A 22 -13.73 -8.97 11.45
CA LYS A 22 -13.07 -10.24 11.81
C LYS A 22 -11.67 -10.31 11.24
N ILE A 23 -11.48 -9.95 9.97
CA ILE A 23 -10.16 -9.90 9.32
C ILE A 23 -9.25 -8.89 10.01
N LYS A 24 -9.74 -7.68 10.28
CA LYS A 24 -9.01 -6.64 11.02
C LYS A 24 -8.56 -7.14 12.40
N SER A 25 -9.45 -7.83 13.12
CA SER A 25 -9.14 -8.40 14.44
C SER A 25 -8.08 -9.50 14.34
N ALA A 26 -8.15 -10.36 13.33
CA ALA A 26 -7.14 -11.38 13.07
C ALA A 26 -5.77 -10.76 12.74
N LEU A 27 -5.74 -9.73 11.89
CA LEU A 27 -4.49 -9.01 11.56
C LEU A 27 -3.86 -8.36 12.79
N LYS A 28 -4.67 -7.79 13.69
CA LYS A 28 -4.19 -7.27 14.98
C LYS A 28 -3.53 -8.36 15.82
N ARG A 29 -4.10 -9.57 15.87
CA ARG A 29 -3.50 -10.73 16.59
C ARG A 29 -2.15 -11.15 16.00
N PHE A 30 -1.95 -10.96 14.70
CA PHE A 30 -0.65 -11.19 14.05
C PHE A 30 0.35 -10.03 14.23
N GLY A 31 0.04 -9.03 15.05
CA GLY A 31 0.89 -7.86 15.28
C GLY A 31 0.92 -6.89 14.12
N ILE A 32 -0.07 -6.93 13.22
CA ILE A 32 -0.18 -6.06 12.04
C ILE A 32 -1.24 -4.99 12.34
N PRO A 33 -0.85 -3.77 12.73
CA PRO A 33 -1.81 -2.71 12.99
C PRO A 33 -2.43 -2.23 11.68
N THR A 34 -3.72 -2.47 11.50
CA THR A 34 -4.47 -1.95 10.36
C THR A 34 -5.19 -0.65 10.73
N PRO A 35 -5.20 0.37 9.85
CA PRO A 35 -6.01 1.57 10.00
C PRO A 35 -7.52 1.27 10.01
N LYS A 36 -8.32 2.31 10.27
CA LYS A 36 -9.79 2.26 10.32
C LYS A 36 -10.36 1.75 8.98
N ILE A 37 -11.44 0.96 9.06
CA ILE A 37 -12.21 0.57 7.88
C ILE A 37 -12.92 1.83 7.37
N THR A 38 -12.77 2.11 6.09
CA THR A 38 -13.41 3.25 5.43
C THR A 38 -14.64 2.77 4.67
N SER A 39 -15.76 3.47 4.82
CA SER A 39 -16.94 3.26 3.98
C SER A 39 -16.85 4.18 2.76
N SER A 40 -17.18 3.66 1.60
CA SER A 40 -17.45 4.45 0.41
C SER A 40 -18.92 4.27 0.04
N PRO A 41 -19.68 5.36 -0.15
CA PRO A 41 -21.03 5.23 -0.68
C PRO A 41 -20.92 4.64 -2.09
N HIS A 42 -21.47 3.45 -2.28
CA HIS A 42 -21.77 2.95 -3.63
C HIS A 42 -23.22 3.31 -3.92
N GLN A 43 -23.45 3.96 -5.06
CA GLN A 43 -24.80 4.05 -5.61
C GLN A 43 -25.29 2.62 -5.83
N LYS A 44 -26.56 2.36 -5.52
CA LYS A 44 -27.17 1.08 -5.83
C LYS A 44 -27.08 0.87 -7.34
N TYR A 45 -26.44 -0.20 -7.78
CA TYR A 45 -26.38 -0.56 -9.19
C TYR A 45 -26.45 -2.07 -9.36
N VAL A 46 -26.95 -2.52 -10.51
CA VAL A 46 -26.95 -3.93 -10.88
C VAL A 46 -25.68 -4.17 -11.69
N GLY A 47 -24.85 -5.12 -11.23
CA GLY A 47 -23.63 -5.51 -11.93
C GLY A 47 -23.95 -6.15 -13.29
N LYS A 48 -22.94 -6.25 -14.17
CA LYS A 48 -23.08 -6.94 -15.47
C LYS A 48 -23.41 -8.43 -15.34
N ASP A 49 -23.22 -8.97 -14.15
CA ASP A 49 -23.54 -10.32 -13.71
C ASP A 49 -24.98 -10.46 -13.16
N GLY A 50 -25.78 -9.39 -13.17
CA GLY A 50 -27.19 -9.41 -12.75
C GLY A 50 -27.41 -9.29 -11.25
N TYR A 51 -26.34 -9.23 -10.44
CA TYR A 51 -26.46 -9.08 -8.99
C TYR A 51 -26.63 -7.60 -8.60
N GLY A 52 -27.65 -7.34 -7.76
CA GLY A 52 -27.89 -6.01 -7.20
C GLY A 52 -26.92 -5.68 -6.08
N HIS A 53 -26.12 -4.63 -6.25
CA HIS A 53 -25.24 -4.09 -5.21
C HIS A 53 -26.03 -3.10 -4.36
N ASN A 54 -26.60 -3.59 -3.26
CA ASN A 54 -27.47 -2.82 -2.36
C ASN A 54 -26.76 -2.47 -1.05
N GLY A 55 -25.79 -1.56 -1.07
CA GLY A 55 -25.23 -1.06 0.18
C GLY A 55 -23.88 -0.35 0.10
N PRO A 56 -23.41 0.19 1.22
CA PRO A 56 -22.09 0.79 1.34
C PRO A 56 -21.00 -0.25 1.08
N TYR A 57 -19.97 0.15 0.32
CA TYR A 57 -18.79 -0.67 0.11
C TYR A 57 -17.72 -0.30 1.12
N TYR A 58 -17.32 -1.25 1.96
CA TYR A 58 -16.32 -1.04 2.99
C TYR A 58 -14.95 -1.48 2.51
N THR A 59 -13.91 -0.75 2.90
CA THR A 59 -12.52 -1.05 2.54
C THR A 59 -11.63 -1.05 3.78
N LEU A 60 -10.92 -2.16 3.98
CA LEU A 60 -9.80 -2.27 4.90
C LEU A 60 -8.51 -2.05 4.12
N SER A 61 -7.75 -1.02 4.48
CA SER A 61 -6.47 -0.70 3.81
C SER A 61 -5.29 -0.89 4.76
N LEU A 62 -4.11 -1.18 4.22
CA LEU A 62 -2.84 -1.17 4.95
C LEU A 62 -1.82 -0.43 4.07
N HIS A 63 -1.36 0.70 4.58
CA HIS A 63 -0.46 1.62 3.87
C HIS A 63 0.93 1.73 4.51
N LYS A 64 1.12 1.21 5.74
CA LYS A 64 2.41 1.28 6.43
C LYS A 64 3.42 0.38 5.71
N LYS A 65 4.49 1.01 5.21
CA LYS A 65 5.55 0.36 4.43
C LYS A 65 6.23 -0.78 5.19
N SER A 66 6.43 -0.62 6.51
CA SER A 66 7.01 -1.64 7.39
C SER A 66 6.11 -2.86 7.63
N GLU A 67 4.79 -2.69 7.51
CA GLU A 67 3.80 -3.70 7.83
C GLU A 67 3.42 -4.55 6.62
N LEU A 68 3.55 -3.99 5.40
CA LEU A 68 3.26 -4.68 4.15
C LEU A 68 4.08 -5.98 3.96
N PRO A 69 5.42 -5.99 4.17
CA PRO A 69 6.19 -7.22 4.08
C PRO A 69 5.78 -8.26 5.13
N LYS A 70 5.40 -7.84 6.34
CA LYS A 70 4.94 -8.76 7.40
C LYS A 70 3.63 -9.43 7.00
N LEU A 71 2.68 -8.64 6.49
CA LEU A 71 1.41 -9.15 5.95
C LEU A 71 1.65 -10.15 4.83
N LEU A 72 2.46 -9.78 3.84
CA LEU A 72 2.75 -10.61 2.68
C LEU A 72 3.42 -11.93 3.09
N LYS A 73 4.38 -11.90 4.02
CA LYS A 73 4.99 -13.11 4.58
C LYS A 73 3.97 -14.02 5.24
N LYS A 74 3.05 -13.48 6.04
CA LYS A 74 1.97 -14.27 6.66
C LYS A 74 1.02 -14.85 5.62
N LEU A 75 0.62 -14.08 4.61
CA LEU A 75 -0.23 -14.57 3.52
C LEU A 75 0.45 -15.69 2.73
N ALA A 76 1.75 -15.60 2.48
CA ALA A 76 2.50 -16.66 1.80
C ALA A 76 2.48 -17.99 2.59
N GLN A 77 2.52 -17.94 3.93
CA GLN A 77 2.46 -19.14 4.78
C GLN A 77 1.14 -19.89 4.67
N PHE A 78 0.03 -19.18 4.46
CA PHE A 78 -1.30 -19.77 4.34
C PHE A 78 -1.74 -20.00 2.89
N SER A 79 -1.01 -19.46 1.91
CA SER A 79 -1.32 -19.61 0.49
C SER A 79 -0.80 -20.95 -0.03
N ARG A 80 -1.69 -21.77 -0.58
CA ARG A 80 -1.33 -23.02 -1.26
C ARG A 80 -1.06 -22.87 -2.76
N HIS A 81 -1.45 -21.73 -3.35
CA HIS A 81 -1.33 -21.52 -4.78
C HIS A 81 0.10 -21.08 -5.15
N PRO A 82 0.84 -21.85 -5.96
CA PRO A 82 2.25 -21.59 -6.25
C PRO A 82 2.47 -20.25 -6.97
N ASN A 83 1.56 -19.89 -7.88
CA ASN A 83 1.62 -18.60 -8.58
C ASN A 83 1.45 -17.43 -7.61
N LYS A 84 0.53 -17.52 -6.65
CA LYS A 84 0.34 -16.48 -5.63
C LYS A 84 1.55 -16.37 -4.70
N ILE A 85 2.20 -17.47 -4.38
CA ILE A 85 3.45 -17.44 -3.59
C ILE A 85 4.54 -16.71 -4.38
N LYS A 86 4.70 -16.99 -5.67
CA LYS A 86 5.66 -16.27 -6.53
C LYS A 86 5.36 -14.77 -6.58
N ASP A 87 4.10 -14.40 -6.82
CA ASP A 87 3.67 -12.99 -6.83
C ASP A 87 3.96 -12.29 -5.51
N ILE A 88 3.73 -12.98 -4.39
CA ILE A 88 3.98 -12.44 -3.05
C ILE A 88 5.49 -12.23 -2.82
N LYS A 89 6.34 -13.18 -3.21
CA LYS A 89 7.80 -13.06 -3.09
C LYS A 89 8.31 -11.86 -3.89
N LEU A 90 7.89 -11.75 -5.15
CA LEU A 90 8.23 -10.63 -6.02
C LEU A 90 7.74 -9.28 -5.43
N ALA A 91 6.54 -9.26 -4.84
CA ALA A 91 6.03 -8.06 -4.18
C ALA A 91 6.87 -7.67 -2.95
N ILE A 92 7.35 -8.63 -2.16
CA ILE A 92 8.24 -8.39 -1.01
C ILE A 92 9.57 -7.81 -1.49
N GLU A 93 10.21 -8.42 -2.48
CA GLU A 93 11.49 -7.98 -3.07
C GLU A 93 11.38 -6.53 -3.56
N ASN A 94 10.36 -6.23 -4.37
CA ASN A 94 10.08 -4.88 -4.85
C ASN A 94 9.88 -3.85 -3.73
N ILE A 95 9.30 -4.24 -2.60
CA ILE A 95 9.13 -3.33 -1.45
C ILE A 95 10.48 -3.09 -0.78
N VAL A 96 11.28 -4.15 -0.58
CA VAL A 96 12.60 -4.06 0.07
C VAL A 96 13.56 -3.20 -0.74
N GLU A 97 13.66 -3.44 -2.05
CA GLU A 97 14.51 -2.64 -2.94
C GLU A 97 14.13 -1.16 -2.92
N ARG A 98 12.83 -0.86 -2.99
CA ARG A 98 12.33 0.51 -2.88
C ARG A 98 12.59 1.12 -1.50
N ASN A 99 12.62 0.34 -0.42
CA ASN A 99 12.99 0.82 0.91
C ASN A 99 14.45 1.24 0.94
N GLN A 100 15.35 0.36 0.52
CA GLN A 100 16.79 0.62 0.50
C GLN A 100 17.16 1.81 -0.40
N ALA A 101 16.52 1.95 -1.56
CA ALA A 101 16.73 3.11 -2.44
C ALA A 101 16.28 4.43 -1.77
N THR A 102 15.18 4.39 -1.01
CA THR A 102 14.68 5.56 -0.27
C THR A 102 15.64 5.93 0.86
N GLU A 103 16.17 4.95 1.59
CA GLU A 103 17.14 5.15 2.68
C GLU A 103 18.45 5.76 2.15
N LYS A 104 18.99 5.24 1.05
CA LYS A 104 20.17 5.82 0.39
C LYS A 104 19.92 7.27 -0.07
N GLY A 105 18.72 7.56 -0.58
CA GLY A 105 18.29 8.91 -0.93
C GLY A 105 18.19 9.84 0.28
N ALA A 106 17.62 9.35 1.40
CA ALA A 106 17.49 10.10 2.65
C ALA A 106 18.87 10.44 3.24
N ILE A 107 19.79 9.47 3.32
CA ILE A 107 21.17 9.69 3.76
C ILE A 107 21.88 10.72 2.88
N ARG A 108 21.64 10.69 1.56
CA ARG A 108 22.20 11.68 0.63
C ARG A 108 21.64 13.08 0.88
N VAL A 109 20.34 13.19 1.16
CA VAL A 109 19.69 14.47 1.49
C VAL A 109 20.20 14.99 2.84
N GLU A 110 20.31 14.15 3.86
CA GLU A 110 20.88 14.53 5.17
C GLU A 110 22.33 14.98 5.04
N LYS A 111 23.16 14.29 4.24
CA LYS A 111 24.54 14.74 3.97
C LYS A 111 24.59 16.09 3.25
N ILE A 112 23.69 16.34 2.30
CA ILE A 112 23.55 17.66 1.65
C ILE A 112 23.10 18.70 2.68
N PHE A 113 22.14 18.37 3.53
CA PHE A 113 21.61 19.27 4.54
C PHE A 113 22.65 19.61 5.62
N CYS A 114 23.43 18.62 6.10
CA CYS A 114 24.57 18.85 6.99
C CYS A 114 25.68 19.66 6.32
N LYS A 115 25.89 19.51 5.01
CA LYS A 115 26.93 20.23 4.26
C LYS A 115 26.56 21.68 3.94
N TYR A 116 25.28 21.99 3.74
CA TYR A 116 24.83 23.31 3.26
C TYR A 116 23.85 24.03 4.22
N GLY A 117 23.48 23.44 5.35
CA GLY A 117 22.42 23.94 6.23
C GLY A 117 21.08 24.10 5.49
N ASN A 118 20.17 24.95 6.03
CA ASN A 118 18.88 25.29 5.39
C ASN A 118 18.98 25.92 3.98
N ARG A 119 20.19 26.15 3.46
CA ARG A 119 20.42 26.66 2.10
C ARG A 119 20.60 25.49 1.14
N LEU A 120 19.49 24.87 0.74
CA LEU A 120 19.53 23.91 -0.36
C LEU A 120 20.02 24.61 -1.64
N PRO A 121 20.91 23.98 -2.44
CA PRO A 121 21.35 24.56 -3.70
C PRO A 121 20.14 24.79 -4.60
N LYS A 122 19.95 26.04 -5.05
CA LYS A 122 18.87 26.42 -5.97
C LYS A 122 18.93 25.49 -7.17
N ARG A 123 17.88 24.70 -7.40
CA ARG A 123 17.77 23.89 -8.63
C ARG A 123 17.89 24.85 -9.81
N ALA A 124 18.93 24.68 -10.63
CA ALA A 124 19.03 25.36 -11.90
C ALA A 124 17.77 25.02 -12.70
N SER A 125 16.99 26.04 -13.08
CA SER A 125 15.81 25.88 -13.91
C SER A 125 16.24 25.28 -15.24
N SER A 126 15.92 24.01 -15.48
CA SER A 126 16.06 23.40 -16.79
C SER A 126 15.09 24.13 -17.73
N ARG A 127 15.60 25.07 -18.52
CA ARG A 127 14.89 25.63 -19.67
C ARG A 127 14.54 24.45 -20.58
N ARG A 128 13.26 24.17 -20.80
CA ARG A 128 12.85 23.28 -21.89
C ARG A 128 13.19 24.00 -23.20
N PRO A 129 13.82 23.35 -24.19
CA PRO A 129 13.90 23.92 -25.52
C PRO A 129 12.48 24.01 -26.12
N PRO A 130 12.18 25.07 -26.89
CA PRO A 130 10.91 25.19 -27.60
C PRO A 130 10.77 24.08 -28.66
N LEU A 131 9.52 23.69 -28.89
CA LEU A 131 9.07 22.68 -29.85
C LEU A 131 9.45 23.02 -31.29
#